data_AF-A0A9E5XPX7-F1
#
_entry.id   AF-A0A9E5XPX7-F1
#
_cell.length_a   1.000
_cell.length_b   1.000
_cell.length_c   1.000
_cell.angle_alpha   90.00
_cell.angle_beta   90.00
_cell.angle_gamma   90.00
#
_symmetry.space_group_name_H-M   'P 1'
#
loop_
_entity.id
_entity.type
_entity.pdbx_description
1 polymer ?
#
loop_
_entity_poly.entity_id
_entity_poly.type
_entity_poly.pdbx_seq_one_letter_code
_entity_poly.pdbx_strand_id
1 'polypeptide(L)'
;MEKKMHYLSDLEFNLDTWKRELKFHRDEMDSFQEKLEEIAARPDLDKNALAKLERFQNKILRERKVISDLLHKIKEKRLNLRKADLNEPLDGRLYREQQPLRDEMRTYIKLHYDFKEDMMDFFTEWLD
;
A
#
# COMPACT_ATOMS: atom_id res chain seq x y z
N MET A 1 20.29 -26.58 8.36
CA MET A 1 19.68 -26.38 7.03
C MET A 1 18.18 -26.14 7.12
N GLU A 2 17.40 -26.95 7.86
CA GLU A 2 15.95 -26.75 8.05
C GLU A 2 15.54 -25.33 8.49
N LYS A 3 16.11 -24.79 9.58
CA LYS A 3 15.76 -23.44 10.07
C LYS A 3 15.96 -22.33 9.03
N LYS A 4 16.96 -22.46 8.15
CA LYS A 4 17.24 -21.52 7.05
C LYS A 4 16.16 -21.61 5.97
N MET A 5 15.76 -22.83 5.60
CA MET A 5 14.73 -23.09 4.60
C MET A 5 13.35 -22.56 5.06
N HIS A 6 12.97 -22.80 6.31
CA HIS A 6 11.72 -22.27 6.88
C HIS A 6 11.69 -20.74 6.93
N TYR A 7 12.79 -20.10 7.33
CA TYR A 7 12.86 -18.64 7.37
C TYR A 7 12.73 -18.00 5.97
N LEU A 8 13.36 -18.59 4.95
CA LEU A 8 13.26 -18.12 3.57
C LEU A 8 11.84 -18.28 3.03
N SER A 9 11.18 -19.42 3.27
CA SER A 9 9.80 -19.63 2.85
C SER A 9 8.83 -18.65 3.51
N ASP A 10 9.01 -18.36 4.81
CA ASP A 10 8.18 -17.40 5.52
C ASP A 10 8.35 -15.97 4.97
N LEU A 11 9.58 -15.60 4.62
CA LEU A 11 9.87 -14.30 4.03
C LEU A 11 9.29 -14.18 2.61
N GLU A 12 9.42 -15.20 1.78
CA GLU A 12 8.79 -15.22 0.44
C GLU A 12 7.28 -15.10 0.55
N PHE A 13 6.66 -15.87 1.45
CA PHE A 13 5.24 -15.79 1.75
C PHE A 13 4.81 -14.37 2.13
N ASN A 14 5.53 -13.72 3.05
CA ASN A 14 5.24 -12.34 3.47
C ASN A 14 5.32 -11.36 2.29
N LEU A 15 6.34 -11.46 1.45
CA LEU A 15 6.50 -10.61 0.27
C LEU A 15 5.40 -10.86 -0.78
N ASP A 16 4.87 -12.07 -0.89
CA ASP A 16 3.71 -12.38 -1.74
C ASP A 16 2.41 -11.82 -1.19
N THR A 17 2.20 -11.93 0.12
CA THR A 17 1.03 -11.40 0.80
C THR A 17 0.97 -9.88 0.70
N TRP A 18 2.04 -9.17 1.06
CA TRP A 18 2.09 -7.71 0.96
C TRP A 18 1.93 -7.22 -0.48
N LYS A 19 2.47 -7.93 -1.47
CA LYS A 19 2.29 -7.57 -2.88
C LYS A 19 0.81 -7.65 -3.31
N ARG A 20 0.08 -8.67 -2.85
CA ARG A 20 -1.36 -8.81 -3.16
C ARG A 20 -2.17 -7.71 -2.48
N GLU A 21 -1.88 -7.44 -1.21
CA GLU A 21 -2.53 -6.40 -0.42
C GLU A 21 -2.32 -5.00 -1.03
N LEU A 22 -1.09 -4.64 -1.39
CA LEU A 22 -0.79 -3.36 -2.05
C LEU A 22 -1.49 -3.20 -3.39
N LYS A 23 -1.64 -4.29 -4.16
CA LYS A 23 -2.41 -4.24 -5.41
C LYS A 23 -3.90 -4.00 -5.14
N PHE A 24 -4.46 -4.72 -4.17
CA PHE A 24 -5.84 -4.53 -3.78
C PHE A 24 -6.10 -3.09 -3.31
N HIS A 25 -5.22 -2.52 -2.48
CA HIS A 25 -5.32 -1.13 -2.06
C HIS A 25 -5.21 -0.14 -3.23
N ARG A 26 -4.38 -0.44 -4.23
CA ARG A 26 -4.29 0.39 -5.44
C ARG A 26 -5.61 0.37 -6.22
N ASP A 27 -6.17 -0.80 -6.42
CA ASP A 27 -7.44 -0.96 -7.13
C ASP A 27 -8.57 -0.23 -6.34
N GLU A 28 -8.55 -0.30 -5.02
CA GLU A 28 -9.45 0.47 -4.14
C GLU A 28 -9.28 1.98 -4.31
N MET A 29 -8.05 2.49 -4.43
CA MET A 29 -7.78 3.90 -4.75
C MET A 29 -8.32 4.32 -6.12
N ASP A 30 -8.37 3.41 -7.09
CA ASP A 30 -8.98 3.66 -8.40
C ASP A 30 -10.49 3.77 -8.28
N SER A 31 -11.16 2.87 -7.57
CA SER A 31 -12.60 2.97 -7.28
C SER A 31 -12.98 4.22 -6.48
N PHE A 32 -12.17 4.61 -5.51
CA PHE A 32 -12.39 5.84 -4.75
C PHE A 32 -12.27 7.10 -5.61
N GLN A 33 -11.31 7.14 -6.54
CA GLN A 33 -11.16 8.25 -7.47
C GLN A 33 -12.38 8.37 -8.38
N GLU A 34 -12.86 7.26 -8.96
CA GLU A 34 -14.08 7.23 -9.78
C GLU A 34 -15.28 7.78 -8.98
N LYS A 35 -15.40 7.38 -7.71
CA LYS A 35 -16.50 7.87 -6.86
C LYS A 35 -16.41 9.37 -6.56
N LEU A 36 -15.21 9.90 -6.34
CA LEU A 36 -15.00 11.34 -6.17
C LEU A 36 -15.37 12.12 -7.44
N GLU A 37 -15.09 11.57 -8.63
CA GLU A 37 -15.46 12.18 -9.91
C GLU A 37 -16.98 12.22 -10.10
N GLU A 38 -17.70 11.16 -9.72
CA GLU A 38 -19.16 11.15 -9.70
C GLU A 38 -19.75 12.24 -8.80
N ILE A 39 -19.18 12.42 -7.60
CA ILE A 39 -19.62 13.46 -6.66
C ILE A 39 -19.31 14.84 -7.25
N ALA A 40 -18.11 15.03 -7.78
CA ALA A 40 -17.65 16.29 -8.40
C ALA A 40 -18.54 16.76 -9.57
N ALA A 41 -19.23 15.83 -10.26
CA ALA A 41 -20.13 16.14 -11.36
C ALA A 41 -21.50 16.68 -10.92
N ARG A 42 -21.80 16.71 -9.63
CA ARG A 42 -23.11 17.16 -9.12
C ARG A 42 -23.26 18.68 -9.16
N PRO A 43 -24.45 19.20 -9.53
CA PRO A 43 -24.66 20.64 -9.74
C PRO A 43 -24.71 21.47 -8.45
N ASP A 44 -24.85 20.84 -7.29
CA ASP A 44 -25.14 21.44 -5.98
C ASP A 44 -23.93 21.48 -5.02
N LEU A 45 -22.72 21.28 -5.53
CA LEU A 45 -21.48 21.34 -4.72
C LEU A 45 -21.14 22.76 -4.26
N ASP A 46 -21.06 22.94 -2.94
CA ASP A 46 -20.55 24.18 -2.36
C ASP A 46 -19.01 24.25 -2.40
N LYS A 47 -18.47 25.42 -2.04
CA LYS A 47 -17.01 25.63 -2.03
C LYS A 47 -16.28 24.76 -1.01
N ASN A 48 -16.93 24.38 0.09
CA ASN A 48 -16.32 23.56 1.13
C ASN A 48 -16.19 22.10 0.64
N ALA A 49 -17.19 21.62 -0.08
CA ALA A 49 -17.22 20.31 -0.71
C ALA A 49 -16.10 20.17 -1.75
N LEU A 50 -15.94 21.18 -2.61
CA LEU A 50 -14.86 21.22 -3.60
C LEU A 50 -13.48 21.16 -2.94
N ALA A 51 -13.28 21.90 -1.84
CA ALA A 51 -12.03 21.85 -1.09
C ALA A 51 -11.79 20.48 -0.40
N LYS A 52 -12.84 19.82 0.10
CA LYS A 52 -12.75 18.44 0.62
C LYS A 52 -12.37 17.46 -0.49
N LEU A 53 -13.03 17.52 -1.65
CA LEU A 53 -12.74 16.68 -2.83
C LEU A 53 -11.28 16.80 -3.27
N GLU A 54 -10.76 18.02 -3.40
CA GLU A 54 -9.35 18.25 -3.78
C GLU A 54 -8.37 17.64 -2.76
N ARG A 55 -8.66 17.74 -1.46
CA ARG A 55 -7.85 17.11 -0.41
C ARG A 55 -7.84 15.59 -0.55
N PHE A 56 -9.00 14.98 -0.83
CA PHE A 56 -9.11 13.54 -1.02
C PHE A 56 -8.39 13.06 -2.27
N GLN A 57 -8.53 13.75 -3.41
CA GLN A 57 -7.79 13.45 -4.63
C GLN A 57 -6.27 13.53 -4.42
N ASN A 58 -5.79 14.55 -3.69
CA ASN A 58 -4.38 14.67 -3.34
C ASN A 58 -3.89 13.53 -2.43
N LYS A 59 -4.71 13.10 -1.47
CA LYS A 59 -4.39 11.93 -0.61
C LYS A 59 -4.33 10.64 -1.45
N ILE A 60 -5.28 10.40 -2.36
CA ILE A 60 -5.26 9.25 -3.29
C ILE A 60 -3.96 9.21 -4.10
N LEU A 61 -3.53 10.35 -4.65
CA LEU A 61 -2.28 10.40 -5.42
C LEU A 61 -1.06 10.03 -4.57
N ARG A 62 -1.03 10.48 -3.31
CA ARG A 62 0.04 10.12 -2.36
C ARG A 62 0.01 8.64 -2.01
N GLU A 63 -1.16 8.08 -1.74
CA GLU A 63 -1.34 6.64 -1.49
C GLU A 63 -0.82 5.81 -2.67
N ARG A 64 -1.24 6.12 -3.90
CA ARG A 64 -0.76 5.44 -5.12
C ARG A 64 0.76 5.48 -5.27
N LYS A 65 1.38 6.61 -4.89
CA LYS A 65 2.84 6.76 -4.91
C LYS A 65 3.50 5.85 -3.87
N VAL A 66 3.03 5.88 -2.62
CA VAL A 66 3.55 5.03 -1.54
C VAL A 66 3.41 3.55 -1.88
N ILE A 67 2.25 3.15 -2.42
CA ILE A 67 2.02 1.78 -2.90
C ILE A 67 3.05 1.39 -3.96
N SER A 68 3.31 2.27 -4.93
CA SER A 68 4.28 2.01 -6.01
C SER A 68 5.70 1.86 -5.47
N ASP A 69 6.11 2.70 -4.51
CA ASP A 69 7.41 2.63 -3.85
C ASP A 69 7.56 1.33 -3.05
N LEU A 70 6.53 0.91 -2.30
CA LEU A 70 6.53 -0.35 -1.55
C LEU A 70 6.57 -1.58 -2.47
N LEU A 71 5.81 -1.57 -3.57
CA LEU A 71 5.86 -2.63 -4.58
C LEU A 71 7.26 -2.74 -5.21
N HIS A 72 7.93 -1.61 -5.43
CA HIS A 72 9.31 -1.59 -5.91
C HIS A 72 10.26 -2.24 -4.90
N LYS A 73 10.20 -1.83 -3.63
CA LYS A 73 11.02 -2.42 -2.56
C LYS A 73 10.79 -3.93 -2.41
N ILE A 74 9.54 -4.41 -2.51
CA ILE A 74 9.23 -5.85 -2.51
C ILE A 74 9.92 -6.56 -3.69
N LYS A 75 9.90 -5.97 -4.89
CA LYS A 75 10.54 -6.55 -6.08
C LYS A 75 12.05 -6.64 -5.92
N GLU A 76 12.70 -5.59 -5.44
CA GLU A 76 14.14 -5.58 -5.15
C GLU A 76 14.51 -6.63 -4.12
N LYS A 77 13.73 -6.72 -3.03
CA LYS A 77 13.97 -7.69 -1.96
C LYS A 77 13.86 -9.13 -2.45
N ARG A 78 12.88 -9.45 -3.31
CA ARG A 78 12.81 -10.78 -3.96
C ARG A 78 14.01 -11.07 -4.84
N LEU A 79 14.49 -10.08 -5.59
CA LEU A 79 15.68 -10.26 -6.42
C LEU A 79 16.91 -10.57 -5.56
N ASN A 80 17.07 -9.89 -4.42
CA ASN A 80 18.14 -10.14 -3.47
C ASN A 80 18.03 -11.54 -2.84
N LEU A 81 16.82 -11.99 -2.49
CA LEU A 81 16.61 -13.33 -1.94
C LEU A 81 17.00 -14.44 -2.92
N ARG A 82 16.58 -14.32 -4.19
CA ARG A 82 16.96 -15.27 -5.24
C ARG A 82 18.47 -15.35 -5.44
N LYS A 83 19.16 -14.21 -5.36
CA LYS A 83 20.63 -14.17 -5.47
C LYS A 83 21.33 -14.81 -4.27
N ALA A 84 20.82 -14.56 -3.06
CA ALA A 84 21.38 -15.10 -1.82
C ALA A 84 21.20 -16.61 -1.70
N ASP A 85 20.06 -17.15 -2.18
CA ASP A 85 19.79 -18.59 -2.21
C ASP A 85 20.75 -19.34 -3.16
N LEU A 86 21.21 -18.67 -4.22
CA LEU A 86 22.10 -19.25 -5.22
C LEU A 86 23.59 -19.28 -4.84
N ASN A 87 24.07 -18.44 -3.90
CA ASN A 87 25.53 -18.26 -3.73
C ASN A 87 26.08 -18.04 -2.31
N GLU A 88 25.31 -17.77 -1.23
CA GLU A 88 25.93 -17.39 0.07
C GLU A 88 25.14 -17.80 1.35
N PRO A 89 25.80 -17.83 2.52
CA PRO A 89 25.12 -17.82 3.83
C PRO A 89 24.17 -16.61 3.92
N LEU A 90 23.02 -16.75 4.58
CA LEU A 90 22.13 -15.62 4.87
C LEU A 90 22.89 -14.61 5.75
N ASP A 91 23.43 -13.56 5.14
CA ASP A 91 24.14 -12.50 5.85
C ASP A 91 23.16 -11.68 6.69
N GLY A 92 23.60 -11.17 7.83
CA GLY A 92 22.82 -10.30 8.73
C GLY A 92 22.34 -9.00 8.08
N ARG A 93 22.82 -8.69 6.87
CA ARG A 93 22.29 -7.63 5.99
C ARG A 93 20.87 -7.92 5.51
N LEU A 94 20.57 -9.15 5.08
CA LEU A 94 19.23 -9.55 4.60
C LEU A 94 18.17 -9.44 5.70
N TYR A 95 18.57 -9.77 6.94
CA TYR A 95 17.73 -9.62 8.13
C TYR A 95 17.48 -8.13 8.45
N ARG A 96 18.54 -7.30 8.40
CA ARG A 96 18.42 -5.85 8.61
C ARG A 96 17.62 -5.14 7.52
N GLU A 97 17.60 -5.62 6.28
CA GLU A 97 16.72 -5.08 5.23
C GLU A 97 15.26 -5.51 5.40
N GLN A 98 14.97 -6.60 6.13
CA GLN A 98 13.59 -7.06 6.39
C GLN A 98 12.85 -6.18 7.38
N GLN A 99 13.50 -5.78 8.47
CA GLN A 99 12.86 -4.95 9.50
C GLN A 99 12.30 -3.63 8.93
N PRO A 100 13.04 -2.87 8.09
CA PRO A 100 12.55 -1.66 7.44
C PRO A 100 11.29 -1.87 6.62
N LEU A 101 11.26 -2.86 5.72
CA LEU A 101 10.09 -3.09 4.87
C LEU A 101 8.87 -3.53 5.67
N ARG A 102 9.06 -4.33 6.72
CA ARG A 102 7.97 -4.75 7.61
C ARG A 102 7.36 -3.56 8.34
N ASP A 103 8.19 -2.67 8.88
CA ASP A 103 7.73 -1.49 9.63
C ASP A 103 7.07 -0.47 8.70
N GLU A 104 7.61 -0.29 7.49
CA GLU A 104 6.98 0.52 6.44
C GLU A 104 5.62 -0.04 6.04
N MET A 105 5.51 -1.34 5.76
CA MET A 105 4.22 -1.99 5.46
C MET A 105 3.22 -1.82 6.60
N ARG A 106 3.65 -2.03 7.85
CA ARG A 106 2.79 -1.86 9.02
C ARG A 106 2.27 -0.43 9.14
N THR A 107 3.13 0.55 8.91
CA THR A 107 2.77 1.97 8.98
C THR A 107 1.80 2.33 7.85
N TYR A 108 2.12 1.89 6.64
CA TYR A 108 1.29 2.09 5.46
C TYR A 108 -0.12 1.49 5.65
N ILE A 109 -0.23 0.22 6.09
CA ILE A 109 -1.52 -0.44 6.28
C ILE A 109 -2.40 0.37 7.24
N LYS A 110 -1.85 0.81 8.38
CA LYS A 110 -2.61 1.63 9.34
C LYS A 110 -3.13 2.92 8.71
N LEU A 111 -2.23 3.68 8.06
CA LEU A 111 -2.60 4.95 7.43
C LEU A 111 -3.61 4.76 6.30
N HIS A 112 -3.50 3.68 5.53
CA HIS A 112 -4.46 3.33 4.48
C HIS A 112 -5.85 3.08 5.06
N TYR A 113 -5.96 2.33 6.16
CA TYR A 113 -7.25 2.08 6.81
C TYR A 113 -7.85 3.35 7.41
N ASP A 114 -7.05 4.17 8.09
CA ASP A 114 -7.50 5.46 8.62
C ASP A 114 -8.02 6.35 7.47
N PHE A 115 -7.29 6.39 6.35
CA PHE A 115 -7.69 7.14 5.17
C PHE A 115 -8.96 6.60 4.50
N LYS A 116 -9.11 5.28 4.46
CA LYS A 116 -10.31 4.61 3.96
C LYS A 116 -11.53 4.97 4.79
N GLU A 117 -11.42 4.99 6.11
CA GLU A 117 -12.51 5.42 7.00
C GLU A 117 -12.91 6.87 6.70
N ASP A 118 -11.96 7.81 6.63
CA ASP A 118 -12.21 9.21 6.25
C ASP A 118 -12.99 9.33 4.92
N MET A 119 -12.64 8.49 3.94
CA MET A 119 -13.26 8.47 2.61
C MET A 119 -14.68 7.92 2.64
N MET A 120 -14.90 6.84 3.38
CA MET A 120 -16.23 6.23 3.52
C MET A 120 -17.20 7.17 4.22
N ASP A 121 -16.75 7.84 5.28
CA ASP A 121 -17.55 8.84 6.00
C ASP A 121 -17.93 10.00 5.07
N PHE A 122 -16.96 10.50 4.28
CA PHE A 122 -17.24 11.51 3.27
C PHE A 122 -18.25 11.01 2.23
N PHE A 123 -18.13 9.78 1.74
CA PHE A 123 -19.10 9.25 0.78
C PHE A 123 -20.50 9.13 1.37
N THR A 124 -20.64 8.75 2.63
CA THR A 124 -21.96 8.72 3.30
C THR A 124 -22.55 10.11 3.45
N GLU A 125 -21.76 11.12 3.85
CA GLU A 125 -22.23 12.53 3.94
C GLU A 125 -22.78 13.07 2.61
N TRP A 126 -22.28 12.58 1.48
CA TRP A 126 -22.60 13.08 0.14
C TRP A 126 -23.42 12.10 -0.70
N LEU A 127 -23.85 10.94 -0.19
CA LEU A 127 -24.71 10.00 -0.93
C LEU A 127 -26.14 9.93 -0.40
N ASP A 128 -26.42 10.53 0.75
CA ASP A 128 -27.78 10.84 1.23
C ASP A 128 -28.35 12.10 0.55
#